data_AF-A0A2T2W105-F1
#
_entry.id   AF-A0A2T2W105-F1
#
_cell.length_a   1.000
_cell.length_b   1.000
_cell.length_c   1.000
_cell.angle_alpha   90.00
_cell.angle_beta   90.00
_cell.angle_gamma   90.00
#
_symmetry.space_group_name_H-M   'P 1'
#
loop_
_entity.id
_entity.type
_entity.pdbx_description
1 polymer ?
#
loop_
_entity_poly.entity_id
_entity_poly.type
_entity_poly.pdbx_seq_one_letter_code
_entity_poly.pdbx_strand_id
1 'polypeptide(L)'
;MGRRFSDVKRGAKLNTALNNYIQYLQTAGTRPSRIGTQGPRNLSVYLYVQPFTVTVAADEYLQGRTTPDSDTKLRTIVNGVSEAAVTNTLGANTVISLPKFRAARIVYFENSTRSVSVQSSDVTGLQYLKYNGERFSIPFGAQTATSDQTDAFLQAKAAILAANQAAAVKRVSLNREYVGIEAA
;
A
#
# COMPACT_ATOMS: atom_id res chain seq x y z
N MET A 1 -13.90 -13.63 42.06
CA MET A 1 -13.14 -12.39 42.37
C MET A 1 -12.38 -11.79 41.19
N GLY A 2 -11.75 -12.57 40.28
CA GLY A 2 -10.91 -12.02 39.19
C GLY A 2 -11.59 -11.03 38.21
N ARG A 3 -12.91 -11.12 37.99
CA ARG A 3 -13.64 -10.18 37.12
C ARG A 3 -13.75 -8.76 37.72
N ARG A 4 -14.08 -8.64 39.03
CA ARG A 4 -14.20 -7.34 39.71
C ARG A 4 -12.88 -6.54 39.71
N PHE A 5 -11.74 -7.20 39.86
CA PHE A 5 -10.44 -6.54 39.79
C PHE A 5 -10.02 -6.16 38.36
N SER A 6 -10.54 -6.87 37.35
CA SER A 6 -10.31 -6.54 35.93
C SER A 6 -11.02 -5.23 35.56
N ASP A 7 -12.27 -5.07 35.99
CA ASP A 7 -13.07 -3.87 35.70
C ASP A 7 -12.49 -2.62 36.37
N VAL A 8 -12.03 -2.73 37.62
CA VAL A 8 -11.35 -1.63 38.32
C VAL A 8 -10.05 -1.23 37.62
N LYS A 9 -9.23 -2.21 37.20
CA LYS A 9 -8.00 -1.94 36.44
C LYS A 9 -8.29 -1.31 35.07
N ARG A 10 -9.37 -1.74 34.41
CA ARG A 10 -9.82 -1.15 33.14
C ARG A 10 -10.28 0.29 33.34
N GLY A 11 -11.06 0.56 34.39
CA GLY A 11 -11.52 1.90 34.76
C GLY A 11 -10.36 2.85 35.02
N ALA A 12 -9.35 2.43 35.78
CA ALA A 12 -8.16 3.24 36.03
C ALA A 12 -7.42 3.61 34.73
N LYS A 13 -7.21 2.65 33.81
CA LYS A 13 -6.58 2.91 32.51
C LYS A 13 -7.38 3.90 31.66
N LEU A 14 -8.70 3.76 31.63
CA LEU A 14 -9.57 4.66 30.87
C LEU A 14 -9.57 6.08 31.45
N ASN A 15 -9.52 6.20 32.78
CA ASN A 15 -9.43 7.49 33.46
C ASN A 15 -8.10 8.20 33.15
N THR A 16 -6.98 7.48 33.15
CA THR A 16 -5.69 8.02 32.70
C THR A 16 -5.73 8.49 31.24
N ALA A 17 -6.33 7.70 30.35
CA ALA A 17 -6.46 8.07 28.95
C ALA A 17 -7.31 9.33 28.75
N LEU A 18 -8.41 9.45 29.51
CA LEU A 18 -9.28 10.62 29.51
C LEU A 18 -8.53 11.87 29.96
N ASN A 19 -7.77 11.78 31.05
CA ASN A 19 -6.96 12.91 31.55
C ASN A 19 -5.90 13.35 30.52
N ASN A 20 -5.19 12.39 29.92
CA ASN A 20 -4.20 12.69 28.87
C ASN A 20 -4.86 13.33 27.64
N TYR A 21 -6.06 12.87 27.27
CA TYR A 21 -6.81 13.45 26.16
C TYR A 21 -7.27 14.89 26.47
N ILE A 22 -7.77 15.16 27.68
CA ILE A 22 -8.13 16.51 28.11
C ILE A 22 -6.90 17.43 28.05
N GLN A 23 -5.75 16.97 28.56
CA GLN A 23 -4.51 17.73 28.48
C GLN A 23 -4.07 17.96 27.03
N TYR A 24 -4.24 16.98 26.16
CA TYR A 24 -4.01 17.12 24.72
C TYR A 24 -4.93 18.20 24.11
N LEU A 25 -6.20 18.29 24.49
CA LEU A 25 -7.07 19.36 23.98
C LEU A 25 -6.68 20.74 24.54
N GLN A 26 -6.37 20.82 25.83
CA GLN A 26 -6.02 22.09 26.50
C GLN A 26 -4.70 22.70 26.02
N THR A 27 -3.74 21.86 25.60
CA THR A 27 -2.43 22.30 25.11
C THR A 27 -2.40 22.57 23.61
N ALA A 28 -3.55 22.57 22.91
CA ALA A 28 -3.60 22.73 21.46
C ALA A 28 -2.94 24.02 20.97
N GLY A 29 -3.11 25.14 21.69
CA GLY A 29 -2.56 26.45 21.31
C GLY A 29 -1.05 26.60 21.54
N THR A 30 -0.44 25.76 22.39
CA THR A 30 0.99 25.80 22.73
C THR A 30 1.78 24.59 22.22
N ARG A 31 1.10 23.65 21.57
CA ARG A 31 1.74 22.45 21.03
C ARG A 31 2.74 22.83 19.92
N PRO A 32 3.99 22.34 19.98
CA PRO A 32 4.95 22.57 18.90
C PRO A 32 4.38 22.11 17.56
N SER A 33 4.41 23.01 16.59
CA SER A 33 4.02 22.69 15.23
C SER A 33 4.96 21.62 14.67
N ARG A 34 4.40 20.59 14.03
CA ARG A 34 5.16 19.58 13.28
C ARG A 34 5.35 19.98 11.80
N ILE A 35 5.06 21.24 11.46
CA ILE A 35 5.28 21.76 10.10
C ILE A 35 6.78 21.76 9.83
N GLY A 36 7.20 21.09 8.75
CA GLY A 36 8.61 21.01 8.35
C GLY A 36 9.47 20.03 9.14
N THR A 37 8.91 19.29 10.12
CA THR A 37 9.69 18.31 10.91
C THR A 37 9.83 16.95 10.22
N GLN A 38 9.10 16.73 9.13
CA GLN A 38 9.22 15.53 8.30
C GLN A 38 10.04 15.86 7.06
N GLY A 39 10.91 14.92 6.65
CA GLY A 39 11.68 15.03 5.42
C GLY A 39 10.77 15.18 4.19
N PRO A 40 11.32 15.66 3.06
CA PRO A 40 10.56 15.78 1.82
C PRO A 40 9.96 14.42 1.44
N ARG A 41 8.69 14.42 1.03
CA ARG A 41 8.03 13.21 0.54
C ARG A 41 8.75 12.73 -0.73
N ASN A 42 9.10 11.45 -0.79
CA ASN A 42 9.66 10.85 -2.01
C ASN A 42 8.72 11.10 -3.20
N LEU A 43 9.31 11.55 -4.32
CA LEU A 43 8.59 11.74 -5.57
C LEU A 43 8.01 10.40 -6.05
N SER A 44 6.79 10.43 -6.56
CA SER A 44 6.18 9.23 -7.15
C SER A 44 6.83 8.91 -8.49
N VAL A 45 6.99 7.62 -8.77
CA VAL A 45 7.45 7.11 -10.06
C VAL A 45 6.24 6.86 -10.95
N TYR A 46 6.28 7.37 -12.17
CA TYR A 46 5.30 7.07 -13.21
C TYR A 46 5.62 5.72 -13.84
N LEU A 47 4.58 4.90 -13.98
CA LEU A 47 4.65 3.59 -14.62
C LEU A 47 3.55 3.51 -15.67
N TYR A 48 3.82 2.82 -16.76
CA TYR A 48 2.93 2.67 -17.90
C TYR A 48 2.52 1.22 -18.03
N VAL A 49 1.23 0.99 -18.23
CA VAL A 49 0.61 -0.34 -18.29
C VAL A 49 -0.40 -0.42 -19.42
N GLN A 50 -0.52 -1.59 -20.03
CA GLN A 50 -1.69 -1.92 -20.84
C GLN A 50 -2.81 -2.42 -19.92
N PRO A 51 -4.04 -1.92 -20.05
CA PRO A 51 -5.16 -2.32 -19.23
C PRO A 51 -5.61 -3.76 -19.54
N PHE A 52 -6.29 -4.38 -18.59
CA PHE A 52 -6.86 -5.73 -18.77
C PHE A 52 -8.27 -5.70 -19.36
N THR A 53 -9.09 -4.71 -18.97
CA THR A 53 -10.53 -4.70 -19.23
C THR A 53 -10.95 -3.83 -20.42
N VAL A 54 -10.05 -2.97 -20.91
CA VAL A 54 -10.31 -2.07 -22.03
C VAL A 54 -9.34 -2.39 -23.15
N THR A 55 -9.84 -2.49 -24.38
CA THR A 55 -8.97 -2.63 -25.55
C THR A 55 -8.35 -1.28 -25.88
N VAL A 56 -7.02 -1.24 -25.92
CA VAL A 56 -6.20 -0.08 -26.33
C VAL A 56 -5.24 -0.57 -27.41
N ALA A 57 -4.70 0.34 -28.22
CA ALA A 57 -3.72 -0.07 -29.23
C ALA A 57 -2.42 -0.59 -28.57
N ALA A 58 -1.66 -1.42 -29.30
CA ALA A 58 -0.47 -2.05 -28.76
C ALA A 58 0.63 -1.04 -28.35
N ASP A 59 0.62 0.14 -28.95
CA ASP A 59 1.51 1.28 -28.70
C ASP A 59 0.88 2.33 -27.75
N GLU A 60 -0.29 2.06 -27.19
CA GLU A 60 -0.97 2.93 -26.23
C GLU A 60 -0.88 2.37 -24.81
N TYR A 61 -0.55 3.25 -23.86
CA TYR A 61 -0.41 2.90 -22.47
C TYR A 61 -1.20 3.83 -21.57
N LEU A 62 -1.66 3.30 -20.44
CA LEU A 62 -2.24 4.08 -19.35
C LEU A 62 -1.23 4.29 -18.23
N GLN A 63 -1.35 5.43 -17.56
CA GLN A 63 -0.41 5.85 -16.54
C GLN A 63 -0.85 5.40 -15.13
N GLY A 64 0.00 4.61 -14.48
CA GLY A 64 -0.01 4.35 -13.05
C GLY A 64 1.06 5.14 -12.30
N ARG A 65 0.95 5.16 -10.97
CA ARG A 65 1.96 5.75 -10.07
C ARG A 65 2.35 4.77 -8.98
N THR A 66 3.60 4.84 -8.53
CA THR A 66 4.08 4.08 -7.37
C THR A 66 5.15 4.85 -6.58
N THR A 67 5.53 4.32 -5.42
CA THR A 67 6.71 4.81 -4.68
C THR A 67 7.99 4.22 -5.28
N PRO A 68 9.14 4.93 -5.23
CA PRO A 68 10.42 4.40 -5.71
C PRO A 68 10.79 3.04 -5.10
N ASP A 69 10.51 2.85 -3.81
CA ASP A 69 10.79 1.59 -3.11
C ASP A 69 9.95 0.44 -3.67
N SER A 70 8.68 0.70 -4.00
CA SER A 70 7.79 -0.30 -4.61
C SER A 70 8.21 -0.66 -6.03
N ASP A 71 8.66 0.32 -6.82
CA ASP A 71 9.20 0.08 -8.16
C ASP A 71 10.43 -0.81 -8.09
N THR A 72 11.40 -0.43 -7.25
CA THR A 72 12.66 -1.14 -7.06
C THR A 72 12.44 -2.57 -6.57
N LYS A 73 11.51 -2.76 -5.63
CA LYS A 73 11.23 -4.07 -5.03
C LYS A 73 10.45 -5.00 -5.96
N LEU A 74 9.48 -4.48 -6.72
CA LEU A 74 8.47 -5.33 -7.38
C LEU A 74 8.57 -5.37 -8.91
N ARG A 75 9.08 -4.33 -9.59
CA ARG A 75 8.98 -4.23 -11.07
C ARG A 75 9.63 -5.40 -11.80
N THR A 76 10.86 -5.75 -11.42
CA THR A 76 11.57 -6.88 -12.04
C THR A 76 10.87 -8.21 -11.82
N ILE A 77 10.24 -8.40 -10.65
CA ILE A 77 9.51 -9.63 -10.33
C ILE A 77 8.22 -9.70 -11.16
N VAL A 78 7.49 -8.59 -11.27
CA VAL A 78 6.26 -8.51 -12.06
C VAL A 78 6.54 -8.71 -13.55
N ASN A 79 7.59 -8.11 -14.09
CA ASN A 79 7.97 -8.31 -15.50
C ASN A 79 8.64 -9.66 -15.77
N GLY A 80 8.93 -10.45 -14.73
CA GLY A 80 9.49 -11.79 -14.86
C GLY A 80 8.44 -12.88 -15.10
N VAL A 81 7.15 -12.56 -15.06
CA VAL A 81 6.05 -13.50 -15.32
C VAL A 81 5.44 -13.27 -16.70
N SER A 82 4.72 -14.25 -17.24
CA SER A 82 4.31 -14.24 -18.66
C SER A 82 3.09 -13.35 -18.94
N GLU A 83 2.23 -13.13 -17.95
CA GLU A 83 0.94 -12.45 -18.16
C GLU A 83 0.88 -11.01 -17.62
N ALA A 84 1.92 -10.55 -16.93
CA ALA A 84 1.94 -9.23 -16.29
C ALA A 84 3.07 -8.36 -16.82
N ALA A 85 2.77 -7.10 -17.08
CA ALA A 85 3.72 -6.12 -17.59
C ALA A 85 3.61 -4.78 -16.87
N VAL A 86 4.74 -4.11 -16.69
CA VAL A 86 4.80 -2.70 -16.29
C VAL A 86 6.13 -2.08 -16.72
N THR A 87 6.09 -0.90 -17.32
CA THR A 87 7.31 -0.19 -17.75
C THR A 87 7.40 1.19 -17.12
N ASN A 88 8.61 1.63 -16.81
CA ASN A 88 8.90 3.02 -16.42
C ASN A 88 9.39 3.85 -17.62
N THR A 89 9.50 3.24 -18.81
CA THR A 89 9.99 3.85 -20.03
C THR A 89 8.91 3.75 -21.11
N LEU A 90 8.51 4.90 -21.66
CA LEU A 90 7.47 4.97 -22.68
C LEU A 90 8.02 4.71 -24.10
N GLY A 91 9.24 5.16 -24.39
CA GLY A 91 9.82 5.02 -25.74
C GLY A 91 9.02 5.79 -26.79
N ALA A 92 8.71 5.13 -27.92
CA ALA A 92 7.89 5.68 -28.99
C ALA A 92 6.37 5.52 -28.76
N ASN A 93 5.98 4.87 -27.67
CA ASN A 93 4.57 4.64 -27.34
C ASN A 93 3.89 5.94 -26.89
N THR A 94 2.56 5.93 -26.89
CA THR A 94 1.74 7.08 -26.47
C THR A 94 1.05 6.79 -25.15
N VAL A 95 0.82 7.84 -24.36
CA VAL A 95 0.01 7.74 -23.13
C VAL A 95 -1.39 8.23 -23.44
N ILE A 96 -2.37 7.36 -23.22
CA ILE A 96 -3.78 7.70 -23.31
C ILE A 96 -4.36 7.90 -21.91
N SER A 97 -5.37 8.78 -21.82
CA SER A 97 -6.06 9.09 -20.58
C SER A 97 -7.51 8.61 -20.69
N LEU A 98 -7.86 7.61 -19.89
CA LEU A 98 -9.24 7.16 -19.74
C LEU A 98 -9.84 7.78 -18.46
N PRO A 99 -11.00 8.47 -18.54
CA PRO A 99 -11.68 9.00 -17.37
C PRO A 99 -11.91 7.92 -16.31
N LYS A 100 -11.64 8.25 -15.04
CA LYS A 100 -11.84 7.38 -13.87
C LYS A 100 -11.12 6.02 -13.95
N PHE A 101 -10.16 5.84 -14.85
CA PHE A 101 -9.35 4.64 -14.92
C PHE A 101 -8.45 4.49 -13.70
N ARG A 102 -8.35 3.26 -13.19
CA ARG A 102 -7.39 2.85 -12.17
C ARG A 102 -6.81 1.51 -12.56
N ALA A 103 -5.51 1.49 -12.86
CA ALA A 103 -4.77 0.27 -13.17
C ALA A 103 -4.91 -0.77 -12.05
N ALA A 104 -4.89 -2.06 -12.43
CA ALA A 104 -4.72 -3.15 -11.47
C ALA A 104 -3.44 -2.94 -10.66
N ARG A 105 -3.45 -3.29 -9.38
CA ARG A 105 -2.28 -3.18 -8.50
C ARG A 105 -2.04 -4.43 -7.71
N ILE A 106 -0.78 -4.81 -7.65
CA ILE A 106 -0.30 -5.77 -6.67
C ILE A 106 0.05 -4.98 -5.41
N VAL A 107 -0.43 -5.47 -4.27
CA VAL A 107 -0.11 -4.92 -2.96
C VAL A 107 0.58 -6.02 -2.16
N TYR A 108 1.85 -5.78 -1.84
CA TYR A 108 2.69 -6.68 -1.08
C TYR A 108 2.91 -6.12 0.33
N PHE A 109 2.74 -6.97 1.33
CA PHE A 109 3.07 -6.68 2.71
C PHE A 109 4.08 -7.70 3.20
N GLU A 110 5.14 -7.21 3.85
CA GLU A 110 6.14 -8.07 4.48
C GLU A 110 6.52 -7.60 5.88
N ASN A 111 6.85 -8.56 6.73
CA ASN A 111 7.55 -8.31 7.97
C ASN A 111 8.61 -9.41 8.13
N SER A 112 9.86 -8.97 8.25
CA SER A 112 11.03 -9.84 8.42
C SER A 112 10.95 -10.67 9.70
N THR A 113 10.29 -10.16 10.75
CA THR A 113 10.19 -10.82 12.05
C THR A 113 8.73 -10.88 12.52
N ARG A 114 8.41 -11.76 13.47
CA ARG A 114 7.11 -11.69 14.19
C ARG A 114 7.19 -10.75 15.39
N SER A 115 7.97 -9.68 15.27
CA SER A 115 8.14 -8.71 16.35
C SER A 115 6.96 -7.74 16.40
N VAL A 116 6.57 -7.42 17.63
CA VAL A 116 5.65 -6.34 17.97
C VAL A 116 6.44 -5.30 18.73
N SER A 117 6.25 -4.04 18.40
CA SER A 117 6.79 -2.93 19.18
C SER A 117 5.70 -2.33 20.05
N VAL A 118 6.05 -1.91 21.26
CA VAL A 118 5.15 -1.13 22.10
C VAL A 118 5.33 0.33 21.70
N GLN A 119 4.26 0.98 21.23
CA GLN A 119 4.23 2.41 20.98
C GLN A 119 3.20 3.07 21.88
N SER A 120 3.40 4.35 22.19
CA SER A 120 2.40 5.15 22.92
C SER A 120 1.61 6.01 21.95
N SER A 121 0.32 6.19 22.21
CA SER A 121 -0.50 7.15 21.49
C SER A 121 -0.02 8.57 21.79
N ASP A 122 0.23 9.37 20.75
CA ASP A 122 0.51 10.82 20.87
C ASP A 122 -0.63 11.61 21.52
N VAL A 123 -1.83 11.03 21.59
CA VAL A 123 -3.05 11.68 22.08
C VAL A 123 -3.39 11.22 23.48
N THR A 124 -3.49 9.91 23.71
CA THR A 124 -3.94 9.35 25.00
C THR A 124 -2.79 8.91 25.89
N GLY A 125 -1.54 8.89 25.39
CA GLY A 125 -0.36 8.39 26.10
C GLY A 125 -0.39 6.89 26.39
N LEU A 126 -1.48 6.18 26.06
CA LEU A 126 -1.61 4.76 26.29
C LEU A 126 -0.73 3.97 25.32
N GLN A 127 -0.11 2.93 25.86
CA GLN A 127 0.66 1.97 25.09
C GLN A 127 -0.25 1.04 24.27
N TYR A 128 0.10 0.83 23.01
CA TYR A 128 -0.51 -0.13 22.11
C TYR A 128 0.57 -0.96 21.42
N LEU A 129 0.20 -2.18 21.02
CA LEU A 129 1.06 -3.04 20.21
C LEU A 129 0.99 -2.58 18.76
N LYS A 130 2.13 -2.16 18.22
CA LYS A 130 2.31 -1.87 16.81
C LYS A 130 2.89 -3.10 16.14
N TYR A 131 2.13 -3.62 15.19
CA TYR A 131 2.59 -4.66 14.28
C TYR A 131 3.43 -3.99 13.20
N ASN A 132 4.73 -4.28 13.24
CA ASN A 132 5.67 -3.74 12.26
C ASN A 132 5.43 -4.42 10.90
N GLY A 133 5.82 -3.74 9.83
CA GLY A 133 5.77 -4.29 8.48
C GLY A 133 5.81 -3.21 7.42
N GLU A 134 6.33 -3.58 6.27
CA GLU A 134 6.46 -2.74 5.10
C GLU A 134 5.37 -3.09 4.10
N ARG A 135 4.90 -2.06 3.38
CA ARG A 135 3.87 -2.24 2.35
C ARG A 135 4.34 -1.62 1.05
N PHE A 136 4.39 -2.45 0.03
CA PHE A 136 4.74 -2.08 -1.33
C PHE A 136 3.50 -2.21 -2.22
N SER A 137 3.39 -1.35 -3.22
CA SER A 137 2.31 -1.46 -4.19
C SER A 137 2.73 -1.00 -5.56
N ILE A 138 2.61 -1.87 -6.56
CA ILE A 138 2.96 -1.55 -7.94
C ILE A 138 1.73 -1.73 -8.84
N PRO A 139 1.44 -0.79 -9.77
CA PRO A 139 0.51 -1.05 -10.85
C PRO A 139 1.07 -2.14 -11.77
N PHE A 140 0.18 -2.92 -12.38
CA PHE A 140 0.55 -3.87 -13.42
C PHE A 140 -0.55 -3.92 -14.47
N GLY A 141 -0.16 -4.29 -15.67
CA GLY A 141 -1.03 -4.43 -16.83
C GLY A 141 -0.90 -5.78 -17.49
N ALA A 142 -1.66 -5.95 -18.55
CA ALA A 142 -1.59 -7.10 -19.44
C ALA A 142 -0.25 -7.11 -20.19
N GLN A 143 0.39 -8.28 -20.32
CA GLN A 143 1.55 -8.46 -21.20
C GLN A 143 1.12 -8.62 -22.66
N THR A 144 -0.06 -9.21 -22.88
CA THR A 144 -0.64 -9.41 -24.21
C THR A 144 -2.13 -9.11 -24.16
N ALA A 145 -2.76 -8.90 -25.32
CA ALA A 145 -4.21 -8.67 -25.42
C ALA A 145 -5.08 -9.83 -24.88
N THR A 146 -4.49 -11.02 -24.70
CA THR A 146 -5.17 -12.21 -24.18
C THR A 146 -4.91 -12.47 -22.70
N SER A 147 -4.08 -11.66 -22.04
CA SER A 147 -3.71 -11.87 -20.65
C SER A 147 -4.90 -11.63 -19.72
N ASP A 148 -5.21 -12.60 -18.86
CA ASP A 148 -6.22 -12.45 -17.81
C ASP A 148 -5.61 -11.81 -16.55
N GLN A 149 -6.33 -10.87 -15.95
CA GLN A 149 -5.85 -10.14 -14.76
C GLN A 149 -5.64 -11.07 -13.55
N THR A 150 -6.50 -12.07 -13.38
CA THR A 150 -6.40 -13.01 -12.26
C THR A 150 -5.21 -13.93 -12.45
N ASP A 151 -4.99 -14.44 -13.66
CA ASP A 151 -3.83 -15.29 -13.96
C ASP A 151 -2.51 -14.52 -13.84
N ALA A 152 -2.45 -13.31 -14.40
CA ALA A 152 -1.34 -12.38 -14.23
C ALA A 152 -1.03 -12.12 -12.75
N PHE A 153 -2.06 -11.87 -11.95
CA PHE A 153 -1.91 -11.69 -10.51
C PHE A 153 -1.40 -12.95 -9.81
N LEU A 154 -1.94 -14.13 -10.12
CA LEU A 154 -1.56 -15.39 -9.47
C LEU A 154 -0.10 -15.76 -9.76
N GLN A 155 0.35 -15.56 -11.00
CA GLN A 155 1.76 -15.74 -11.37
C GLN A 155 2.66 -14.76 -10.62
N ALA A 156 2.37 -13.46 -10.68
CA ALA A 156 3.16 -12.44 -10.01
C ALA A 156 3.16 -12.64 -8.48
N LYS A 157 2.03 -13.05 -7.89
CA LYS A 157 1.92 -13.42 -6.48
C LYS A 157 2.85 -14.57 -6.12
N ALA A 158 2.86 -15.64 -6.92
CA ALA A 158 3.75 -16.77 -6.68
C ALA A 158 5.22 -16.33 -6.75
N ALA A 159 5.59 -15.55 -7.77
CA ALA A 159 6.94 -15.02 -7.93
C ALA A 159 7.38 -14.12 -6.76
N ILE A 160 6.52 -13.21 -6.29
CA ILE A 160 6.80 -12.34 -5.14
C ILE A 160 7.00 -13.16 -3.87
N LEU A 161 6.15 -14.16 -3.61
CA LEU A 161 6.25 -15.00 -2.42
C LEU A 161 7.50 -15.89 -2.43
N ALA A 162 7.95 -16.31 -3.62
CA ALA A 162 9.16 -17.10 -3.83
C ALA A 162 10.44 -16.26 -3.71
N ALA A 163 10.45 -15.02 -4.22
CA ALA A 163 11.59 -14.11 -4.11
C ALA A 163 11.82 -13.63 -2.67
N ASN A 164 10.78 -13.60 -1.83
CA ASN A 164 10.84 -13.07 -0.47
C ASN A 164 10.55 -14.15 0.59
N GLN A 165 11.20 -15.32 0.46
CA GLN A 165 10.95 -16.45 1.37
C GLN A 165 11.38 -16.21 2.81
N ALA A 166 12.38 -15.36 3.04
CA ALA A 166 12.91 -15.09 4.37
C ALA A 166 11.96 -14.29 5.29
N ALA A 167 10.92 -13.64 4.75
CA ALA A 167 9.98 -12.87 5.56
C ALA A 167 9.07 -13.79 6.40
N ALA A 168 9.03 -13.58 7.72
CA ALA A 168 8.23 -14.37 8.66
C ALA A 168 6.71 -14.18 8.49
N VAL A 169 6.29 -13.00 8.00
CA VAL A 169 4.92 -12.71 7.61
C VAL A 169 4.95 -12.07 6.23
N LYS A 170 4.20 -12.63 5.28
CA LYS A 170 4.08 -12.12 3.93
C LYS A 170 2.67 -12.29 3.40
N ARG A 171 2.16 -11.25 2.74
CA ARG A 171 0.82 -11.25 2.13
C ARG A 171 0.86 -10.50 0.82
N VAL A 172 0.26 -11.07 -0.20
CA VAL A 172 0.11 -10.45 -1.51
C VAL A 172 -1.39 -10.41 -1.84
N SER A 173 -1.90 -9.22 -2.15
CA SER A 173 -3.29 -8.98 -2.49
C SER A 173 -3.42 -8.24 -3.81
N LEU A 174 -4.53 -8.50 -4.50
CA LEU A 174 -4.90 -7.84 -5.75
C LEU A 174 -5.86 -6.68 -5.46
N ASN A 175 -5.53 -5.50 -5.95
CA ASN A 175 -6.52 -4.47 -6.24
C ASN A 175 -6.83 -4.57 -7.73
N ARG A 176 -8.08 -4.89 -8.06
CA ARG A 176 -8.50 -5.06 -9.45
C ARG A 176 -8.46 -3.73 -10.21
N GLU A 177 -8.27 -3.83 -11.51
CA GLU A 177 -8.50 -2.71 -12.41
C GLU A 177 -9.93 -2.19 -12.24
N TYR A 178 -10.08 -0.88 -12.40
CA TYR A 178 -11.38 -0.23 -12.36
C TYR A 178 -11.47 0.80 -13.48
N VAL A 179 -12.57 0.76 -14.21
CA VAL A 179 -12.94 1.73 -15.23
C VAL A 179 -14.31 2.27 -14.85
N GLY A 180 -14.39 3.55 -14.53
CA GLY A 180 -15.65 4.16 -14.15
C GLY A 180 -16.52 4.40 -15.36
N ILE A 181 -17.82 4.13 -15.25
CA ILE A 181 -18.82 4.53 -16.24
C ILE A 181 -19.10 6.04 -16.03
N GLU A 182 -19.11 6.82 -17.10
CA GLU A 182 -19.71 8.16 -17.07
C GLU A 182 -21.24 7.99 -17.15
N ALA A 183 -21.96 8.59 -16.19
CA ALA A 183 -23.40 8.70 -16.33
C ALA A 183 -23.64 9.62 -17.53
N ALA A 184 -24.33 9.10 -18.55
CA ALA A 184 -24.75 9.85 -19.72
C ALA A 184 -25.70 11.00 -19.34
#